data_AF-A0A7X8LT92-F1
#
_entry.id   AF-A0A7X8LT92-F1
#
_cell.length_a   1.000
_cell.length_b   1.000
_cell.length_c   1.000
_cell.angle_alpha   90.00
_cell.angle_beta   90.00
_cell.angle_gamma   90.00
#
_symmetry.space_group_name_H-M   'P 1'
#
loop_
_entity.id
_entity.type
_entity.pdbx_description
1 polymer ?
#
loop_
_entity_poly.entity_id
_entity_poly.type
_entity_poly.pdbx_seq_one_letter_code
_entity_poly.pdbx_strand_id
1 'polypeptide(L)'
;MNDNPYGSLFDEQNFATQKPAAPQQAETAPENENANIELNGMLFEDIAVAGLTPMDLSVVSKMVNDKLKELERDCFEGPACGGIDTLRLSLLVSFYFASELYMLQQESGLAGKANAKRIDAVVERLQQTLKADKE
;
A
#
# COMPACT_ATOMS: atom_id res chain seq x y z
N MET A 1 13.50 -43.45 45.13
CA MET A 1 13.92 -44.01 43.83
C MET A 1 12.77 -43.79 42.86
N ASN A 2 13.10 -43.20 41.70
CA ASN A 2 12.24 -42.72 40.61
C ASN A 2 11.61 -41.36 40.92
N ASP A 3 12.28 -40.23 40.72
CA ASP A 3 12.93 -39.67 39.52
C ASP A 3 11.94 -39.49 38.36
N ASN A 4 11.16 -38.41 38.44
CA ASN A 4 10.39 -37.88 37.32
C ASN A 4 11.27 -36.82 36.62
N PRO A 5 11.77 -37.04 35.40
CA PRO A 5 12.79 -36.20 34.78
C PRO A 5 12.24 -34.97 34.03
N TYR A 6 10.98 -34.60 34.23
CA TYR A 6 10.39 -33.39 33.64
C TYR A 6 9.98 -32.41 34.74
N GLY A 7 11.00 -31.95 35.47
CA GLY A 7 10.88 -30.79 36.33
C GLY A 7 10.66 -29.53 35.49
N SER A 8 9.64 -28.77 35.87
CA SER A 8 9.58 -27.31 35.81
C SER A 8 10.22 -26.64 34.58
N LEU A 9 9.57 -26.75 33.41
CA LEU A 9 9.88 -25.93 32.23
C LEU A 9 9.18 -24.55 32.24
N PHE A 10 8.44 -24.28 33.33
CA PHE A 10 7.85 -22.97 33.61
C PHE A 10 8.42 -22.46 34.93
N ASP A 11 9.71 -22.11 34.89
CA ASP A 11 10.29 -21.27 35.94
C ASP A 11 9.61 -19.90 35.90
N GLU A 12 8.80 -19.67 36.92
CA GLU A 12 7.94 -18.53 37.19
C GLU A 12 8.75 -17.28 37.61
N GLN A 13 9.86 -16.98 36.92
CA GLN A 13 10.80 -15.91 37.34
C GLN A 13 11.33 -14.98 36.23
N ASN A 14 10.67 -14.89 35.07
CA ASN A 14 11.03 -13.87 34.06
C ASN A 14 9.91 -12.89 33.69
N PHE A 15 8.83 -12.80 34.47
CA PHE A 15 7.87 -11.69 34.38
C PHE A 15 8.28 -10.50 35.25
N ALA A 16 9.55 -10.10 35.18
CA ALA A 16 9.93 -8.77 35.60
C ALA A 16 9.30 -7.80 34.61
N THR A 17 8.34 -7.02 35.09
CA THR A 17 7.69 -5.93 34.36
C THR A 17 8.76 -5.02 33.78
N GLN A 18 9.06 -5.17 32.48
CA GLN A 18 9.78 -4.13 31.75
C GLN A 18 8.86 -2.91 31.77
N LYS A 19 9.22 -1.96 32.63
CA LYS A 19 8.70 -0.60 32.60
C LYS A 19 8.70 -0.14 31.14
N PRO A 20 7.58 0.30 30.56
CA PRO A 20 7.57 0.71 29.16
C PRO A 20 8.61 1.82 29.00
N ALA A 21 9.62 1.54 28.17
CA ALA A 21 10.49 2.59 27.67
C ALA A 21 9.58 3.63 27.04
N ALA A 22 9.81 4.90 27.38
CA ALA A 22 9.06 6.02 26.84
C ALA A 22 8.89 5.86 25.32
N PRO A 23 7.72 6.17 24.75
CA PRO A 23 7.54 6.13 23.31
C PRO A 23 8.64 7.00 22.69
N GLN A 24 9.55 6.36 21.96
CA GLN A 24 10.42 7.06 21.02
C GLN A 24 9.46 7.84 20.13
N GLN A 25 9.57 9.16 20.20
CA GLN A 25 8.83 10.07 19.34
C GLN A 25 9.08 9.58 17.91
N ALA A 26 8.07 8.94 17.32
CA ALA A 26 7.98 8.81 15.88
C ALA A 26 8.17 10.23 15.37
N GLU A 27 9.15 10.42 14.49
CA GLU A 27 9.42 11.67 13.81
C GLU A 27 8.10 12.11 13.16
N THR A 28 7.35 12.96 13.86
CA THR A 28 6.06 13.43 13.42
C THR A 28 6.32 14.21 12.14
N ALA A 29 5.74 13.73 11.04
CA ALA A 29 5.60 14.50 9.83
C ALA A 29 5.07 15.90 10.19
N PRO A 30 5.48 16.96 9.46
CA PRO A 30 5.08 18.33 9.78
C PRO A 30 3.56 18.41 9.97
N GLU A 31 3.11 19.11 11.02
CA GLU A 31 1.73 19.15 11.56
C GLU A 31 0.59 19.44 10.55
N ASN A 32 0.92 19.76 9.29
CA ASN A 32 -0.03 20.05 8.22
C ASN A 32 -0.22 18.91 7.19
N GLU A 33 0.42 17.75 7.35
CA GLU A 33 0.28 16.61 6.41
C GLU A 33 -0.52 15.43 6.99
N ASN A 34 -0.96 15.51 8.24
CA ASN A 34 -1.76 14.48 8.86
C ASN A 34 -3.22 14.57 8.42
N ALA A 35 -3.85 13.42 8.15
CA ALA A 35 -5.26 13.32 7.81
C ALA A 35 -5.93 12.21 8.62
N ASN A 36 -7.18 12.45 9.00
CA ASN A 36 -8.04 11.43 9.56
C ASN A 36 -8.82 10.78 8.42
N ILE A 37 -8.76 9.45 8.34
CA ILE A 37 -9.44 8.68 7.28
C ILE A 37 -10.40 7.67 7.89
N GLU A 38 -11.53 7.47 7.24
CA GLU A 38 -12.51 6.45 7.62
C GLU A 38 -12.50 5.33 6.59
N LEU A 39 -12.16 4.12 7.05
CA LEU A 39 -12.17 2.92 6.23
C LEU A 39 -13.18 1.93 6.80
N ASN A 40 -14.22 1.64 6.03
CA ASN A 40 -15.29 0.71 6.39
C ASN A 40 -15.88 0.96 7.80
N GLY A 41 -16.13 2.22 8.17
CA GLY A 41 -16.65 2.60 9.49
C GLY A 41 -15.62 2.62 10.61
N MET A 42 -14.35 2.32 10.32
CA MET A 42 -13.25 2.46 11.27
C MET A 42 -12.49 3.75 11.01
N LEU A 43 -12.35 4.57 12.05
CA LEU A 43 -11.59 5.82 12.00
C LEU A 43 -10.10 5.53 12.27
N PHE A 44 -9.25 6.02 11.39
CA PHE A 44 -7.80 6.04 11.54
C PHE A 44 -7.36 7.49 11.67
N GLU A 45 -6.82 7.83 12.83
CA GLU A 45 -6.37 9.18 13.17
C GLU A 45 -4.89 9.35 12.84
N ASP A 46 -4.49 10.58 12.53
CA ASP A 46 -3.10 10.99 12.33
C ASP A 46 -2.33 10.18 11.27
N ILE A 47 -2.99 9.84 10.15
CA ILE A 47 -2.33 9.20 9.00
C ILE A 47 -1.59 10.25 8.19
N ALA A 48 -0.28 10.06 8.04
CA ALA A 48 0.57 10.85 7.14
C ALA A 48 1.26 9.92 6.13
N VAL A 49 1.16 10.26 4.85
CA VAL A 49 1.84 9.54 3.76
C VAL A 49 2.62 10.54 2.93
N ALA A 50 3.93 10.33 2.83
CA ALA A 50 4.81 11.22 2.10
C ALA A 50 4.37 11.38 0.63
N GLY A 51 4.23 12.63 0.19
CA GLY A 51 3.87 12.96 -1.19
C GLY A 51 2.37 12.90 -1.50
N LEU A 52 1.51 12.64 -0.50
CA LEU A 52 0.05 12.76 -0.63
C LEU A 52 -0.45 13.88 0.25
N THR A 53 -1.35 14.70 -0.30
CA THR A 53 -2.05 15.71 0.51
C THR A 53 -3.19 15.04 1.29
N PRO A 54 -3.71 15.68 2.37
CA PRO A 54 -4.89 15.20 3.07
C PRO A 54 -6.11 14.99 2.15
N MET A 55 -6.24 15.81 1.10
CA MET A 55 -7.28 15.66 0.10
C MET A 55 -7.10 14.39 -0.73
N ASP A 56 -5.87 14.10 -1.15
CA ASP A 56 -5.55 12.88 -1.89
C ASP A 56 -5.81 11.64 -1.02
N LEU A 57 -5.44 11.69 0.26
CA LEU A 57 -5.72 10.63 1.23
C LEU A 57 -7.23 10.38 1.39
N SER A 58 -8.05 11.42 1.41
CA SER A 58 -9.52 11.29 1.45
C SER A 58 -10.07 10.63 0.17
N VAL A 59 -9.54 11.00 -1.00
CA VAL A 59 -9.93 10.38 -2.28
C VAL A 59 -9.55 8.90 -2.29
N VAL A 60 -8.33 8.55 -1.90
CA VAL A 60 -7.86 7.16 -1.81
C VAL A 60 -8.72 6.36 -0.82
N SER A 61 -9.00 6.92 0.36
CA SER A 61 -9.88 6.31 1.36
C SER A 61 -11.26 6.00 0.79
N LYS A 62 -11.83 6.92 0.00
CA LYS A 62 -13.11 6.72 -0.67
C LYS A 62 -13.04 5.60 -1.71
N MET A 63 -11.99 5.58 -2.55
CA MET A 63 -11.78 4.52 -3.54
C MET A 63 -11.67 3.13 -2.89
N VAL A 64 -10.95 3.03 -1.77
CA VAL A 64 -10.83 1.78 -1.01
C VAL A 64 -12.19 1.34 -0.46
N ASN A 65 -12.96 2.26 0.12
CA ASN A 65 -14.30 1.98 0.64
C ASN A 65 -15.29 1.54 -0.44
N ASP A 66 -15.28 2.21 -1.59
CA ASP A 66 -16.17 1.89 -2.71
C ASP A 66 -15.83 0.48 -3.25
N LYS A 67 -14.53 0.16 -3.37
CA LYS A 67 -14.10 -1.18 -3.81
C LYS A 67 -14.43 -2.27 -2.79
N LEU A 68 -14.31 -1.97 -1.50
CA LEU A 68 -14.65 -2.90 -0.43
C LEU A 68 -16.15 -3.24 -0.42
N LYS A 69 -17.02 -2.23 -0.62
CA LYS A 69 -18.47 -2.44 -0.76
C LYS A 69 -18.86 -3.21 -2.03
N GLU A 70 -18.19 -2.95 -3.14
CA GLU A 70 -18.38 -3.69 -4.39
C GLU A 70 -18.04 -5.17 -4.20
N LEU A 71 -16.86 -5.47 -3.65
CA LEU A 71 -16.42 -6.83 -3.35
C LEU A 71 -17.34 -7.52 -2.34
N GLU A 72 -17.80 -6.79 -1.32
CA GLU A 72 -18.75 -7.32 -0.34
C GLU A 72 -20.02 -7.78 -1.05
N ARG A 73 -20.65 -6.91 -1.87
CA ARG A 73 -21.85 -7.26 -2.64
C ARG A 73 -21.62 -8.46 -3.56
N ASP A 74 -20.55 -8.44 -4.35
CA ASP A 74 -20.25 -9.50 -5.31
C ASP A 74 -19.99 -10.85 -4.61
N CYS A 75 -19.43 -10.82 -3.40
CA CYS A 75 -19.26 -12.01 -2.58
C CYS A 75 -20.59 -12.48 -1.97
N PHE A 76 -21.48 -11.57 -1.54
CA PHE A 76 -22.79 -11.95 -1.02
C PHE A 76 -23.73 -12.54 -2.09
N GLU A 77 -23.60 -12.13 -3.35
CA GLU A 77 -24.40 -12.63 -4.47
C GLU A 77 -23.91 -14.00 -5.01
N GLY A 78 -22.71 -14.43 -4.62
CA GLY A 78 -22.13 -15.71 -5.03
C GLY A 78 -22.62 -16.90 -4.21
N PRO A 79 -22.97 -18.06 -4.83
CA PRO A 79 -23.51 -19.24 -4.13
C PRO A 79 -22.51 -19.94 -3.18
N ALA A 80 -21.27 -19.46 -3.10
CA ALA A 80 -20.18 -20.09 -2.35
C ALA A 80 -19.66 -19.26 -1.15
N CYS A 81 -20.08 -18.00 -1.02
CA CYS A 81 -19.51 -17.08 -0.02
C CYS A 81 -20.52 -16.80 1.09
N GLY A 82 -20.64 -17.77 2.01
CA GLY A 82 -21.24 -17.48 3.31
C GLY A 82 -20.37 -16.46 4.05
N GLY A 83 -20.90 -15.25 4.27
CA GLY A 83 -20.37 -14.20 5.15
C GLY A 83 -18.85 -14.07 5.17
N ILE A 84 -18.28 -13.26 4.27
CA ILE A 84 -16.84 -13.00 4.27
C ILE A 84 -16.49 -12.04 5.43
N ASP A 85 -15.49 -12.43 6.21
CA ASP A 85 -14.90 -11.59 7.26
C ASP A 85 -14.23 -10.33 6.67
N THR A 86 -14.35 -9.19 7.37
CA THR A 86 -13.79 -7.89 6.98
C THR A 86 -12.30 -7.97 6.68
N LEU A 87 -11.54 -8.80 7.41
CA LEU A 87 -10.10 -9.00 7.16
C LEU A 87 -9.82 -9.65 5.80
N ARG A 88 -10.65 -10.60 5.37
CA ARG A 88 -10.49 -11.27 4.06
C ARG A 88 -10.87 -10.32 2.94
N LEU A 89 -11.91 -9.52 3.14
CA LEU A 89 -12.32 -8.45 2.24
C LEU A 89 -11.20 -7.41 2.07
N SER A 90 -10.60 -6.93 3.17
CA SER A 90 -9.49 -5.97 3.08
C SER A 90 -8.26 -6.54 2.37
N LEU A 91 -7.96 -7.82 2.57
CA LEU A 91 -6.88 -8.50 1.85
C LEU A 91 -7.17 -8.58 0.34
N LEU A 92 -8.38 -8.95 -0.06
CA LEU A 92 -8.80 -9.00 -1.46
C LEU A 92 -8.70 -7.61 -2.13
N VAL A 93 -9.18 -6.58 -1.44
CA VAL A 93 -9.06 -5.18 -1.91
C VAL A 93 -7.59 -4.77 -2.06
N SER A 94 -6.74 -5.15 -1.10
CA SER A 94 -5.30 -4.86 -1.15
C SER A 94 -4.62 -5.53 -2.35
N PHE A 95 -4.93 -6.81 -2.61
CA PHE A 95 -4.42 -7.53 -3.78
C PHE A 95 -4.93 -6.94 -5.08
N TYR A 96 -6.19 -6.51 -5.13
CA TYR A 96 -6.77 -5.84 -6.29
C TYR A 96 -5.95 -4.59 -6.66
N PHE A 97 -5.78 -3.64 -5.74
CA PHE A 97 -5.00 -2.43 -6.00
C PHE A 97 -3.52 -2.71 -6.26
N ALA A 98 -2.91 -3.69 -5.58
CA ALA A 98 -1.54 -4.08 -5.86
C ALA A 98 -1.37 -4.60 -7.30
N SER A 99 -2.33 -5.40 -7.79
CA SER A 99 -2.32 -5.92 -9.15
C SER A 99 -2.54 -4.82 -10.19
N GLU A 100 -3.42 -3.85 -9.90
CA GLU A 100 -3.69 -2.70 -10.76
C GLU A 100 -2.46 -1.79 -10.87
N LEU A 101 -1.81 -1.49 -9.76
CA LEU A 101 -0.56 -0.72 -9.73
C LEU A 101 0.56 -1.43 -10.48
N TYR A 102 0.67 -2.75 -10.37
CA TYR A 102 1.64 -3.53 -11.13
C TYR A 102 1.39 -3.43 -12.64
N MET A 103 0.14 -3.55 -13.07
CA MET A 103 -0.23 -3.40 -14.48
C MET A 103 0.04 -1.99 -14.99
N LEU A 104 -0.34 -0.96 -14.24
CA LEU A 104 -0.04 0.44 -14.56
C LEU A 104 1.47 0.71 -14.66
N GLN A 105 2.27 0.14 -13.76
CA GLN A 105 3.72 0.26 -13.81
C GLN A 105 4.27 -0.38 -15.10
N GLN A 106 3.78 -1.56 -15.46
CA GLN A 106 4.20 -2.26 -16.67
C GLN A 106 3.84 -1.47 -17.94
N GLU A 107 2.64 -0.92 -18.01
CA GLU A 107 2.19 -0.07 -19.13
C GLU A 107 2.99 1.22 -19.23
N SER A 108 3.26 1.90 -18.10
CA SER A 108 4.08 3.10 -18.08
C SER A 108 5.51 2.83 -18.57
N GLY A 109 6.09 1.67 -18.22
CA GLY A 109 7.40 1.26 -18.67
C GLY A 109 7.45 0.98 -20.18
N LEU A 110 6.37 0.43 -20.74
CA LEU A 110 6.25 0.21 -22.19
C LEU A 110 6.04 1.54 -22.94
N ALA A 111 5.17 2.41 -22.43
CA ALA A 111 4.92 3.73 -23.01
C ALA A 111 6.16 4.63 -22.95
N GLY A 112 6.90 4.59 -21.83
CA GLY A 112 8.17 5.30 -21.66
C GLY A 112 9.22 4.86 -22.68
N LYS A 113 9.36 3.55 -22.90
CA LYS A 113 10.25 3.00 -23.94
C LYS A 113 9.84 3.40 -25.35
N ALA A 114 8.53 3.43 -25.64
CA ALA A 114 8.03 3.85 -26.95
C ALA A 114 8.29 5.34 -27.21
N ASN A 115 8.09 6.18 -26.19
CA ASN A 115 8.36 7.62 -26.30
C ASN A 115 9.85 7.92 -26.41
N ALA A 116 10.70 7.22 -25.67
CA ALA A 116 12.16 7.36 -25.80
C ALA A 116 12.63 7.06 -27.23
N LYS A 117 12.17 5.94 -27.82
CA LYS A 117 12.50 5.59 -29.22
C LYS A 117 12.02 6.64 -30.22
N ARG A 118 10.87 7.26 -29.99
CA ARG A 118 10.36 8.35 -30.85
C ARG A 118 11.21 9.60 -30.73
N ILE A 119 11.63 9.96 -29.52
CA ILE A 119 12.52 11.09 -29.28
C ILE A 119 13.87 10.83 -29.96
N ASP A 120 14.46 9.65 -29.79
CA ASP A 120 15.72 9.28 -30.44
C ASP A 120 15.63 9.39 -31.96
N ALA A 121 14.54 8.90 -32.57
CA ALA A 121 14.33 9.00 -34.02
C ALA A 121 14.16 10.45 -34.49
N VAL A 122 13.54 11.32 -33.69
CA VAL A 122 13.42 12.75 -34.00
C VAL A 122 14.76 13.47 -33.84
N VAL A 123 15.52 13.15 -32.79
CA VAL A 123 16.88 13.68 -32.57
C VAL A 123 17.81 13.27 -33.71
N GLU A 124 17.74 12.02 -34.15
CA GLU A 124 18.55 11.51 -35.26
C GLU A 124 18.22 12.23 -36.57
N ARG A 125 16.92 12.45 -36.86
CA ARG A 125 16.49 13.25 -38.03
C ARG A 125 16.97 14.68 -37.96
N LEU A 126 16.87 15.34 -36.79
CA LEU A 126 17.38 16.70 -36.62
C LEU A 126 18.90 16.78 -36.81
N GLN A 127 19.65 15.80 -36.31
CA GLN A 127 21.10 15.73 -36.51
C GLN A 127 21.46 15.50 -37.98
N GLN A 128 20.69 14.69 -38.72
CA GLN A 128 20.89 14.50 -40.15
C GLN A 128 20.59 15.79 -40.93
N THR A 129 19.51 16.50 -40.61
CA THR A 129 19.17 17.78 -41.26
C THR A 129 20.21 18.86 -40.96
N LEU A 130 20.69 18.97 -39.71
CA LEU A 130 21.74 19.92 -39.32
C LEU A 130 23.12 19.63 -39.95
N LYS A 131 23.39 18.37 -40.31
CA LYS A 131 24.61 17.99 -41.02
C LYS A 131 24.49 18.24 -42.53
N ALA A 132 23.30 18.04 -43.11
CA ALA A 132 23.03 18.31 -44.52
C ALA A 132 23.04 19.81 -44.87
N ASP A 133 22.80 20.69 -43.90
CA ASP A 133 22.78 22.16 -44.08
C ASP A 133 24.17 22.82 -43.92
N LYS A 134 25.22 22.01 -43.70
CA LYS A 134 26.62 22.46 -43.50
C LYS A 134 27.57 22.09 -44.63
N GLU A 135 27.07 21.45 -45.69
CA GLU A 135 27.76 21.26 -46.98
C GLU A 135 27.22 22.27 -48.02
#